data_AF-A0A2M8HRT3-F1
#
_entry.id   AF-A0A2M8HRT3-F1
#
_cell.length_a   1.000
_cell.length_b   1.000
_cell.length_c   1.000
_cell.angle_alpha   90.00
_cell.angle_beta   90.00
_cell.angle_gamma   90.00
#
_symmetry.space_group_name_H-M   'P 1'
#
loop_
_entity.id
_entity.type
_entity.pdbx_description
1 polymer ?
#
loop_
_entity_poly.entity_id
_entity_poly.type
_entity_poly.pdbx_seq_one_letter_code
_entity_poly.pdbx_strand_id
1 'polypeptide(L)'
;MKNLTINSLISILEKYINENISIDEVRQFIFDYYENEQEFVLDNYLEEIFPILSSYFEYEEAYGDSECKDKLNRLYQVLEGKIFSIEAVVFALEFSKIKELTLKVNSKQINYKIYEKQIAKLFPFAFNTKKIIALAESHINENKIRLERFA
;
A
#
# COMPACT_ATOMS: atom_id res chain seq x y z
N MET A 1 0.86 3.74 28.18
CA MET A 1 0.89 3.23 26.80
C MET A 1 -0.21 3.92 26.00
N LYS A 2 0.12 4.40 24.80
CA LYS A 2 -0.80 5.03 23.86
C LYS A 2 -1.26 3.97 22.85
N ASN A 3 -2.55 3.96 22.53
CA ASN A 3 -3.07 3.05 21.51
C ASN A 3 -3.00 3.73 20.14
N LEU A 4 -2.29 3.12 19.19
CA LEU A 4 -2.35 3.50 17.78
C LEU A 4 -3.34 2.58 17.08
N THR A 5 -4.19 3.17 16.27
CA THR A 5 -5.24 2.44 15.56
C THR A 5 -5.13 2.69 14.07
N ILE A 6 -5.74 1.83 13.26
CA ILE A 6 -5.84 2.04 11.83
C ILE A 6 -6.43 3.42 11.48
N ASN A 7 -7.33 3.95 12.32
CA ASN A 7 -7.89 5.30 12.16
C ASN A 7 -6.84 6.41 12.37
N SER A 8 -5.83 6.17 13.21
CA SER A 8 -4.70 7.09 13.39
C SER A 8 -3.89 7.19 12.09
N LEU A 9 -3.62 6.05 11.45
CA LEU A 9 -2.95 6.01 10.14
C LEU A 9 -3.81 6.68 9.06
N ILE A 10 -5.10 6.34 8.98
CA ILE A 10 -6.04 6.97 8.03
C ILE A 10 -6.04 8.50 8.20
N SER A 11 -6.10 9.00 9.43
CA SER A 11 -6.10 10.44 9.70
C SER A 11 -4.79 11.12 9.29
N ILE A 12 -3.65 10.47 9.49
CA ILE A 12 -2.35 11.00 9.04
C ILE A 12 -2.28 11.05 7.51
N LEU A 13 -2.72 9.99 6.83
CA LEU A 13 -2.77 9.96 5.37
C LEU A 13 -3.73 11.02 4.80
N GLU A 14 -4.89 11.20 5.43
CA GLU A 14 -5.87 12.24 5.06
C GLU A 14 -5.25 13.64 5.18
N LYS A 15 -4.54 13.92 6.28
CA LYS A 15 -3.84 15.20 6.46
C LYS A 15 -2.79 15.42 5.37
N TYR A 16 -2.04 14.38 5.01
CA TYR A 16 -1.03 14.45 3.95
C TYR A 16 -1.66 14.72 2.57
N ILE A 17 -2.74 14.01 2.24
CA ILE A 17 -3.44 14.18 0.95
C ILE A 17 -4.05 15.57 0.82
N ASN A 18 -4.55 16.11 1.93
CA ASN A 18 -5.06 17.48 2.01
C ASN A 18 -3.95 18.55 2.15
N GLU A 19 -2.67 18.16 1.99
CA GLU A 19 -1.50 19.04 2.02
C GLU A 19 -1.32 19.82 3.34
N ASN A 20 -1.86 19.29 4.44
CA ASN A 20 -1.74 19.89 5.77
C ASN A 20 -0.45 19.47 6.49
N ILE A 21 0.18 18.39 6.03
CA ILE A 21 1.44 17.88 6.56
C ILE A 21 2.34 17.41 5.41
N SER A 22 3.64 17.38 5.67
CA SER A 22 4.67 16.86 4.77
C SER A 22 4.74 15.33 4.77
N ILE A 23 5.47 14.77 3.80
CA ILE A 23 5.78 13.33 3.79
C ILE A 23 6.63 12.93 4.99
N ASP A 24 7.51 13.81 5.46
CA ASP A 24 8.36 13.60 6.64
C ASP A 24 7.52 13.36 7.89
N GLU A 25 6.40 14.06 8.04
CA GLU A 25 5.48 13.87 9.17
C GLU A 25 4.74 12.52 9.09
N VAL A 26 4.45 12.01 7.89
CA VAL A 26 3.88 10.67 7.70
C VAL A 26 4.92 9.60 8.06
N ARG A 27 6.17 9.78 7.65
CA ARG A 27 7.29 8.88 7.98
C ARG A 27 7.53 8.84 9.48
N GLN A 28 7.61 10.02 10.10
CA GLN A 28 7.83 10.14 11.53
C GLN A 28 6.73 9.45 12.33
N PHE A 29 5.45 9.58 11.91
CA PHE A 29 4.35 8.87 12.57
C PHE A 29 4.56 7.34 12.64
N ILE A 30 5.18 6.73 11.63
CA ILE A 30 5.45 5.29 11.60
C ILE A 30 6.73 4.96 12.34
N PHE A 31 7.79 5.75 12.18
CA PHE A 31 9.07 5.50 12.86
C PHE A 31 9.02 5.79 14.36
N ASP A 32 8.22 6.76 14.82
CA ASP A 32 7.98 7.05 16.23
C ASP A 32 7.52 5.80 16.99
N TYR A 33 6.72 4.95 16.36
CA TYR A 33 6.31 3.67 16.92
C TYR A 33 7.50 2.74 17.14
N TYR A 34 8.35 2.56 16.13
CA TYR A 34 9.51 1.67 16.21
C TYR A 34 10.59 2.19 17.16
N GLU A 35 10.76 3.50 17.29
CA GLU A 35 11.70 4.09 18.26
C GLU A 35 11.22 3.95 19.71
N ASN A 36 9.90 3.90 19.92
CA ASN A 36 9.28 3.92 21.25
C ASN A 36 8.30 2.76 21.44
N GLU A 37 8.60 1.55 20.97
CA GLU A 37 7.67 0.40 20.97
C GLU A 37 7.06 0.13 22.35
N GLN A 38 7.81 0.36 23.43
CA GLN A 38 7.34 0.17 24.80
C GLN A 38 6.23 1.15 25.23
N GLU A 39 6.10 2.27 24.52
CA GLU A 39 5.10 3.30 24.80
C GLU A 39 3.79 3.10 24.04
N PHE A 40 3.77 2.23 23.03
CA PHE A 40 2.66 2.07 22.10
C PHE A 40 2.07 0.65 22.11
N VAL A 41 0.76 0.57 21.86
CA VAL A 41 0.06 -0.67 21.50
C VAL A 41 -0.57 -0.45 20.14
N LEU A 42 -0.25 -1.31 19.18
CA LEU A 42 -0.90 -1.32 17.87
C LEU A 42 -2.21 -2.11 17.95
N ASP A 43 -3.19 -1.74 17.13
CA ASP A 43 -4.28 -2.66 16.82
C ASP A 43 -3.80 -3.77 15.87
N ASN A 44 -4.57 -4.86 15.81
CA ASN A 44 -4.22 -6.03 15.01
C ASN A 44 -3.98 -5.72 13.52
N TYR A 45 -4.58 -4.65 12.97
CA TYR A 45 -4.37 -4.28 11.57
C TYR A 45 -3.04 -3.54 11.39
N LEU A 46 -2.71 -2.62 12.29
CA LEU A 46 -1.44 -1.91 12.26
C LEU A 46 -0.26 -2.84 12.49
N GLU A 47 -0.39 -3.86 13.33
CA GLU A 47 0.66 -4.88 13.51
C GLU A 47 1.08 -5.54 12.17
N GLU A 48 0.13 -5.75 11.26
CA GLU A 48 0.39 -6.31 9.93
C GLU A 48 0.85 -5.25 8.91
N ILE A 49 0.33 -4.02 9.01
CA ILE A 49 0.52 -2.97 8.00
C ILE A 49 1.81 -2.17 8.22
N PHE A 50 2.16 -1.85 9.47
CA PHE A 50 3.33 -1.03 9.79
C PHE A 50 4.64 -1.59 9.23
N PRO A 51 4.92 -2.91 9.30
CA PRO A 51 6.15 -3.45 8.69
C PRO A 51 6.26 -3.17 7.19
N ILE A 52 5.12 -3.17 6.48
CA ILE A 52 5.06 -2.88 5.05
C ILE A 52 5.36 -1.42 4.79
N LEU A 53 4.71 -0.53 5.54
CA LEU A 53 4.90 0.90 5.40
C LEU A 53 6.30 1.32 5.81
N SER A 54 6.86 0.76 6.88
CA SER A 54 8.24 1.01 7.31
C SER A 54 9.22 0.70 6.18
N SER A 55 9.12 -0.50 5.59
CA SER A 55 9.98 -0.91 4.48
C SER A 55 9.82 -0.01 3.24
N TYR A 56 8.59 0.45 2.96
CA TYR A 56 8.36 1.41 1.88
C TYR A 56 8.99 2.78 2.17
N PHE A 57 8.84 3.30 3.38
CA PHE A 57 9.35 4.62 3.76
C PHE A 57 10.87 4.65 3.92
N GLU A 58 11.50 3.55 4.33
CA GLU A 58 12.96 3.40 4.27
C GLU A 58 13.48 3.50 2.82
N TYR A 59 12.79 2.87 1.87
CA TYR A 59 13.13 2.98 0.45
C TYR A 59 12.89 4.40 -0.09
N GLU A 60 11.74 4.98 0.23
CA GLU A 60 11.37 6.33 -0.20
C GLU A 60 12.35 7.39 0.33
N GLU A 61 12.77 7.28 1.59
CA GLU A 61 13.79 8.16 2.17
C GLU A 61 15.15 8.00 1.50
N ALA A 62 15.59 6.76 1.25
CA ALA A 62 16.91 6.48 0.73
C ALA A 62 17.07 6.84 -0.76
N TYR A 63 16.02 6.67 -1.56
CA TYR A 63 16.10 6.75 -3.02
C TYR A 63 15.12 7.75 -3.66
N GLY A 64 14.14 8.25 -2.89
CA GLY A 64 13.01 9.01 -3.39
C GLY A 64 11.99 8.15 -4.12
N ASP A 65 10.74 8.62 -4.16
CA ASP A 65 9.69 8.03 -5.00
C ASP A 65 8.85 9.12 -5.66
N SER A 66 8.98 9.26 -6.98
CA SER A 66 8.21 10.23 -7.77
C SER A 66 6.70 9.94 -7.77
N GLU A 67 6.27 8.72 -7.46
CA GLU A 67 4.87 8.31 -7.36
C GLU A 67 4.37 8.32 -5.91
N CYS A 68 5.16 8.81 -4.93
CA CYS A 68 4.84 8.72 -3.50
C CYS A 68 3.44 9.26 -3.17
N LYS A 69 3.11 10.46 -3.64
CA LYS A 69 1.78 11.06 -3.42
C LYS A 69 0.65 10.19 -3.96
N ASP A 70 0.83 9.63 -5.16
CA ASP A 70 -0.17 8.76 -5.78
C ASP A 70 -0.31 7.43 -5.04
N LYS A 71 0.79 6.85 -4.55
CA LYS A 71 0.79 5.63 -3.75
C LYS A 71 0.08 5.82 -2.41
N LEU A 72 0.40 6.90 -1.69
CA LEU A 72 -0.23 7.21 -0.41
C LEU A 72 -1.70 7.59 -0.55
N ASN A 73 -2.08 8.27 -1.64
CA ASN A 73 -3.49 8.53 -1.95
C ASN A 73 -4.26 7.23 -2.19
N ARG A 74 -3.71 6.28 -2.96
CA ARG A 74 -4.32 4.96 -3.13
C ARG A 74 -4.39 4.17 -1.80
N LEU A 75 -3.35 4.27 -0.98
CA LEU A 75 -3.33 3.62 0.33
C LEU A 75 -4.45 4.16 1.21
N TYR A 76 -4.61 5.47 1.28
CA TYR A 76 -5.72 6.11 2.00
C TYR A 76 -7.07 5.60 1.51
N GLN A 77 -7.31 5.58 0.19
CA GLN A 77 -8.57 5.08 -0.39
C GLN A 77 -8.86 3.62 0.01
N VAL A 78 -7.84 2.76 -0.02
CA VAL A 78 -7.96 1.35 0.40
C VAL A 78 -8.35 1.23 1.88
N LEU A 79 -7.72 2.02 2.75
CA LEU A 79 -7.97 1.98 4.18
C LEU A 79 -9.30 2.66 4.55
N GLU A 80 -9.66 3.77 3.91
CA GLU A 80 -10.97 4.43 4.08
C GLU A 80 -12.11 3.50 3.66
N GLY A 81 -11.93 2.74 2.57
CA GLY A 81 -12.81 1.66 2.13
C GLY A 81 -12.86 0.43 3.07
N LYS A 82 -12.17 0.49 4.22
CA LYS A 82 -12.11 -0.54 5.26
C LYS A 82 -11.51 -1.88 4.80
N ILE A 83 -10.57 -1.83 3.86
CA ILE A 83 -9.86 -3.00 3.37
C ILE A 83 -8.50 -3.10 4.06
N PHE A 84 -8.51 -3.72 5.24
CA PHE A 84 -7.34 -3.81 6.12
C PHE A 84 -6.61 -5.15 5.94
N SER A 85 -5.93 -5.32 4.81
CA SER A 85 -5.08 -6.49 4.60
C SER A 85 -3.75 -6.12 3.98
N ILE A 86 -2.73 -6.92 4.28
CA ILE A 86 -1.40 -6.86 3.66
C ILE A 86 -1.51 -6.76 2.14
N GLU A 87 -2.35 -7.59 1.51
CA GLU A 87 -2.49 -7.59 0.05
C GLU A 87 -3.07 -6.29 -0.51
N ALA A 88 -3.99 -5.66 0.23
CA ALA A 88 -4.58 -4.40 -0.19
C ALA A 88 -3.59 -3.23 -0.06
N VAL A 89 -2.77 -3.23 0.98
CA VAL A 89 -1.68 -2.25 1.16
C VAL A 89 -0.62 -2.42 0.07
N VAL A 90 -0.14 -3.65 -0.16
CA VAL A 90 0.81 -3.93 -1.25
C VAL A 90 0.21 -3.55 -2.60
N PHE A 91 -1.07 -3.85 -2.83
CA PHE A 91 -1.76 -3.45 -4.06
C PHE A 91 -1.79 -1.93 -4.26
N ALA A 92 -2.03 -1.16 -3.20
CA ALA A 92 -2.04 0.30 -3.27
C ALA A 92 -0.66 0.90 -3.59
N LEU A 93 0.38 0.42 -2.89
CA LEU A 93 1.75 0.89 -3.04
C LEU A 93 2.35 0.47 -4.38
N GLU A 94 2.12 -0.75 -4.83
CA GLU A 94 2.69 -1.32 -6.05
C GLU A 94 1.75 -1.25 -7.26
N PHE A 95 0.69 -0.43 -7.17
CA PHE A 95 -0.38 -0.37 -8.16
C PHE A 95 0.13 -0.18 -9.60
N SER A 96 1.07 0.75 -9.81
CA SER A 96 1.64 1.03 -11.15
C SER A 96 2.30 -0.22 -11.74
N LYS A 97 3.06 -0.95 -10.92
CA LYS A 97 3.73 -2.18 -11.34
C LYS A 97 2.76 -3.32 -11.59
N ILE A 98 1.77 -3.48 -10.70
CA ILE A 98 0.70 -4.47 -10.84
C ILE A 98 -0.06 -4.21 -12.13
N LYS A 99 -0.48 -2.98 -12.39
CA LYS A 99 -1.15 -2.55 -13.62
C LYS A 99 -0.34 -2.86 -14.86
N GLU A 100 0.95 -2.54 -14.88
CA GLU A 100 1.85 -2.88 -15.99
C GLU A 100 1.86 -4.39 -16.26
N LEU A 101 2.01 -5.19 -15.21
CA LEU A 101 2.04 -6.64 -15.29
C LEU A 101 0.70 -7.24 -15.75
N THR A 102 -0.43 -6.70 -15.24
CA THR A 102 -1.77 -7.10 -15.65
C THR A 102 -2.01 -6.82 -17.14
N LEU A 103 -1.62 -5.65 -17.63
CA LEU A 103 -1.74 -5.32 -19.06
C LEU A 103 -0.86 -6.21 -19.94
N LYS A 104 0.35 -6.57 -19.47
CA LYS A 104 1.24 -7.50 -20.19
C LYS A 104 0.67 -8.92 -20.28
N VAL A 105 0.00 -9.41 -19.24
CA VAL A 105 -0.61 -10.75 -19.30
C VAL A 105 -1.88 -10.74 -20.16
N ASN A 106 -2.70 -9.70 -20.09
CA ASN A 106 -3.91 -9.57 -20.92
C ASN A 106 -3.58 -9.48 -22.42
N SER A 107 -2.55 -8.70 -22.76
CA SER A 107 -2.02 -8.60 -24.14
C SER A 107 -1.15 -9.77 -24.58
N LYS A 108 -1.04 -10.83 -23.76
CA LYS A 108 -0.26 -12.06 -24.02
C LYS A 108 1.25 -11.83 -24.23
N GLN A 109 1.80 -10.70 -23.78
CA GLN A 109 3.24 -10.44 -23.79
C GLN A 109 3.99 -11.30 -22.77
N ILE A 110 3.33 -11.62 -21.65
CA ILE A 110 3.79 -12.61 -20.67
C ILE A 110 2.70 -13.65 -20.44
N ASN A 111 3.11 -14.87 -20.05
CA ASN A 111 2.15 -15.89 -19.61
C ASN A 111 1.80 -15.70 -18.13
N TYR A 112 0.71 -16.34 -17.71
CA TYR A 112 0.19 -16.25 -16.34
C TYR A 112 1.19 -16.71 -15.26
N LYS A 113 2.02 -17.71 -15.55
CA LYS A 113 3.06 -18.19 -14.62
C LYS A 113 4.15 -17.13 -14.36
N ILE A 114 4.53 -16.37 -15.39
CA ILE A 114 5.46 -15.24 -15.24
C ILE A 114 4.77 -14.12 -14.45
N TYR A 115 3.51 -13.82 -14.75
CA TYR A 115 2.72 -12.83 -14.02
C TYR A 115 2.67 -13.11 -12.52
N GLU A 116 2.22 -14.30 -12.11
CA GLU A 116 2.18 -14.71 -10.69
C GLU A 116 3.54 -14.59 -10.01
N LYS A 117 4.61 -15.06 -10.69
CA LYS A 117 5.97 -15.00 -10.14
C LYS A 117 6.47 -13.57 -9.95
N GLN A 118 6.07 -12.63 -10.80
CA GLN A 118 6.43 -11.22 -10.66
C GLN A 118 5.62 -10.55 -9.56
N ILE A 119 4.32 -10.85 -9.45
CA ILE A 119 3.48 -10.35 -8.33
C ILE A 119 4.05 -10.82 -6.98
N ALA A 120 4.45 -12.09 -6.87
CA ALA A 120 5.04 -12.65 -5.65
C ALA A 120 6.39 -12.01 -5.23
N LYS A 121 6.99 -11.16 -6.07
CA LYS A 121 8.27 -10.49 -5.82
C LYS A 121 8.13 -9.00 -5.50
N LEU A 122 6.91 -8.46 -5.55
CA LEU A 122 6.67 -7.03 -5.40
C LEU A 122 7.07 -6.52 -4.01
N PHE A 123 6.95 -7.36 -2.99
CA PHE A 123 7.24 -6.98 -1.62
C PHE A 123 7.98 -8.11 -0.89
N PRO A 124 8.89 -7.80 0.05
CA PRO A 124 9.69 -8.82 0.74
C PRO A 124 8.90 -9.66 1.76
N PHE A 125 7.67 -9.26 2.09
CA PHE A 125 6.82 -9.92 3.09
C PHE A 125 5.95 -11.02 2.47
N ALA A 126 5.54 -11.98 3.30
CA ALA A 126 4.62 -13.03 2.85
C ALA A 126 3.20 -12.46 2.65
N PHE A 127 2.64 -12.65 1.46
CA PHE A 127 1.28 -12.23 1.13
C PHE A 127 0.63 -13.22 0.15
N ASN A 128 -0.70 -13.23 0.08
CA ASN A 128 -1.41 -14.09 -0.85
C ASN A 128 -1.41 -13.47 -2.26
N THR A 129 -0.51 -13.94 -3.12
CA THR A 129 -0.41 -13.53 -4.53
C THR A 129 -1.76 -13.58 -5.27
N LYS A 130 -2.59 -14.59 -5.01
CA LYS A 130 -3.89 -14.73 -5.68
C LYS A 130 -4.87 -13.63 -5.29
N LYS A 131 -4.82 -13.13 -4.05
CA LYS A 131 -5.66 -12.00 -3.62
C LYS A 131 -5.23 -10.71 -4.32
N ILE A 132 -3.94 -10.44 -4.46
CA ILE A 132 -3.45 -9.28 -5.24
C ILE A 132 -3.91 -9.38 -6.69
N ILE A 133 -3.84 -10.57 -7.30
CA ILE A 133 -4.33 -10.79 -8.66
C ILE A 133 -5.84 -10.53 -8.75
N ALA A 134 -6.64 -11.01 -7.80
CA ALA A 134 -8.08 -10.74 -7.78
C ALA A 134 -8.40 -9.24 -7.60
N LEU A 135 -7.61 -8.51 -6.79
CA LEU A 135 -7.69 -7.05 -6.68
C LEU A 135 -7.36 -6.39 -8.03
N ALA A 136 -6.32 -6.84 -8.71
CA ALA A 136 -5.94 -6.33 -10.01
C ALA A 136 -7.04 -6.57 -11.07
N GLU A 137 -7.58 -7.77 -11.16
CA GLU A 137 -8.65 -8.12 -12.12
C GLU A 137 -9.95 -7.32 -11.89
N SER A 138 -10.24 -6.95 -10.63
CA SER A 138 -11.43 -6.15 -10.29
C SER A 138 -11.28 -4.64 -10.55
N HIS A 139 -10.05 -4.12 -10.55
CA HIS A 139 -9.78 -2.68 -10.64
C HIS A 139 -9.04 -2.25 -11.93
N ILE A 140 -8.42 -3.18 -12.64
CA ILE A 140 -7.66 -2.94 -13.87
C ILE A 140 -8.30 -3.74 -15.01
N ASN A 141 -8.96 -3.04 -15.94
CA ASN A 141 -9.49 -3.61 -17.17
C ASN A 141 -8.97 -2.81 -18.38
N GLU A 142 -8.82 -3.47 -19.54
CA GLU A 142 -8.25 -2.94 -20.79
C GLU A 142 -8.90 -1.61 -21.24
N ASN A 143 -10.16 -1.37 -20.86
CA ASN A 143 -10.95 -0.21 -21.30
C ASN A 143 -11.42 0.74 -20.18
N LYS A 144 -11.14 0.45 -18.90
CA LYS A 144 -11.52 1.34 -17.79
C LYS A 144 -10.66 1.05 -16.56
N ILE A 145 -9.88 2.03 -16.13
CA ILE A 145 -9.29 2.04 -14.79
C ILE A 145 -10.43 2.46 -13.85
N ARG A 146 -10.98 1.51 -13.08
CA ARG A 146 -11.99 1.83 -12.08
C ARG A 146 -11.28 2.15 -10.77
N LEU A 147 -10.82 3.40 -10.65
CA LEU A 147 -10.56 3.98 -9.32
C LEU A 147 -11.89 4.25 -8.58
N GLU A 148 -13.02 4.26 -9.30
CA GLU A 148 -14.39 4.54 -8.83
C GLU A 148 -14.97 3.51 -7.84
N ARG A 149 -14.18 2.57 -7.29
CA ARG A 149 -14.64 1.56 -6.33
C ARG A 149 -13.80 1.43 -5.07
N PHE A 150 -13.10 2.51 -4.72
CA PHE A 150 -12.69 2.72 -3.33
C PHE A 150 -13.49 3.87 -2.66
N ALA A 151 -14.61 4.30 -3.27
CA ALA A 151 -15.57 5.27 -2.73
C ALA A 151 -16.90 4.59 -2.37
#